data_AF-A0A969WND8-F1
#
_entry.id   AF-A0A969WND8-F1
#
_cell.length_a   1.000
_cell.length_b   1.000
_cell.length_c   1.000
_cell.angle_alpha   90.00
_cell.angle_beta   90.00
_cell.angle_gamma   90.00
#
_symmetry.space_group_name_H-M   'P 1'
#
loop_
_entity.id
_entity.type
_entity.pdbx_description
1 polymer ?
#
loop_
_entity_poly.entity_id
_entity_poly.type
_entity_poly.pdbx_seq_one_letter_code
_entity_poly.pdbx_strand_id
1 'polypeptide(L)'
;VWKAPVVFIVQNNQYGISTPFSMQTASDGIAIKALAYGIEGIQVDGNDFFAMYEAVQQSIEHIQSGKGPVLIEAVTYRKGAHTTSDDPTKYRTKEEELEWDKTDPLDRLRKYLIDKGLFSEEQEAKLIEEYKKEIDREFIEAENYKAYPLEDTFKYMYVEMLEDLKQQQVEHEKFLKWKEARQ
;
A
#
# COMPACT_ATOMS: atom_id res chain seq x y z
N VAL A 1 -17.41 -2.33 -21.95
CA VAL A 1 -18.28 -1.15 -22.21
C VAL A 1 -17.44 0.10 -22.44
N TRP A 2 -16.96 0.81 -21.41
CA TRP A 2 -16.22 2.08 -21.59
C TRP A 2 -14.77 1.95 -22.05
N LYS A 3 -14.19 0.75 -21.97
CA LYS A 3 -12.77 0.49 -22.28
C LYS A 3 -11.84 1.50 -21.59
N ALA A 4 -12.16 1.86 -20.34
CA ALA A 4 -11.39 2.82 -19.57
C ALA A 4 -9.94 2.33 -19.41
N PRO A 5 -8.95 3.23 -19.52
CA PRO A 5 -7.54 2.85 -19.44
C PRO A 5 -7.13 2.66 -17.97
N VAL A 6 -7.49 1.53 -17.37
CA VAL A 6 -7.27 1.25 -15.95
C VAL A 6 -6.60 -0.12 -15.78
N VAL A 7 -5.54 -0.16 -14.97
CA VAL A 7 -4.96 -1.41 -14.46
C VAL A 7 -5.42 -1.56 -13.01
N PHE A 8 -6.16 -2.62 -12.72
CA PHE A 8 -6.48 -3.03 -11.36
C PHE A 8 -5.41 -3.99 -10.88
N ILE A 9 -4.75 -3.69 -9.76
CA ILE A 9 -3.78 -4.60 -9.15
C ILE A 9 -4.32 -5.05 -7.80
N VAL A 10 -4.49 -6.36 -7.64
CA VAL A 10 -4.88 -6.99 -6.39
C VAL A 10 -3.66 -7.63 -5.77
N GLN A 11 -3.22 -7.09 -4.63
CA GLN A 11 -2.18 -7.69 -3.81
C GLN A 11 -2.80 -8.81 -2.98
N ASN A 12 -2.75 -10.03 -3.51
CA ASN A 12 -3.23 -11.21 -2.80
C ASN A 12 -2.16 -11.65 -1.80
N ASN A 13 -2.22 -11.09 -0.60
CA ASN A 13 -1.28 -11.36 0.49
C ASN A 13 -1.69 -12.55 1.40
N GLN A 14 -2.60 -13.39 0.90
CA GLN A 14 -3.20 -14.57 1.55
C GLN A 14 -4.24 -14.30 2.65
N TYR A 15 -4.43 -13.06 3.14
CA TYR A 15 -5.31 -12.78 4.29
C TYR A 15 -6.11 -11.47 4.19
N GLY A 16 -7.42 -11.56 4.44
CA GLY A 16 -8.28 -10.43 4.79
C GLY A 16 -8.30 -10.22 6.31
N ILE A 17 -7.41 -9.37 6.84
CA ILE A 17 -7.11 -9.24 8.29
C ILE A 17 -6.63 -10.57 8.86
N SER A 18 -7.55 -11.39 9.36
CA SER A 18 -7.37 -12.73 9.93
C SER A 18 -8.06 -13.83 9.13
N THR A 19 -8.86 -13.48 8.12
CA THR A 19 -9.58 -14.44 7.27
C THR A 19 -8.66 -14.93 6.16
N PRO A 20 -8.32 -16.23 6.10
CA PRO A 20 -7.47 -16.75 5.03
C PRO A 20 -8.17 -16.68 3.68
N PHE A 21 -7.40 -16.58 2.60
CA PHE A 21 -7.93 -16.45 1.23
C PHE A 21 -8.91 -17.57 0.84
N SER A 22 -8.67 -18.80 1.31
CA SER A 22 -9.53 -19.96 1.09
C SER A 22 -10.95 -19.80 1.66
N MET A 23 -11.14 -18.93 2.64
CA MET A 23 -12.46 -18.58 3.20
C MET A 23 -13.08 -17.35 2.52
N GLN A 24 -12.30 -16.58 1.78
CA GLN A 24 -12.74 -15.34 1.16
C GLN A 24 -13.48 -15.56 -0.16
N THR A 25 -13.07 -16.58 -0.92
CA THR A 25 -13.64 -16.87 -2.24
C THR A 25 -13.43 -18.34 -2.61
N ALA A 26 -14.41 -18.92 -3.31
CA ALA A 26 -14.30 -20.26 -3.90
C ALA A 26 -13.67 -20.26 -5.31
N SER A 27 -13.35 -19.08 -5.86
CA SER A 27 -12.68 -18.96 -7.15
C SER A 27 -11.21 -19.37 -7.07
N ASP A 28 -10.70 -19.91 -8.17
CA ASP A 28 -9.28 -20.24 -8.35
C ASP A 28 -8.46 -18.96 -8.57
N GLY A 29 -8.22 -18.24 -7.47
CA GLY A 29 -7.58 -16.93 -7.47
C GLY A 29 -8.52 -15.77 -7.79
N ILE A 30 -7.93 -14.59 -7.93
CA ILE A 30 -8.61 -13.33 -8.26
C ILE A 30 -8.55 -13.02 -9.76
N ALA A 31 -7.47 -13.38 -10.45
CA ALA A 31 -7.32 -13.09 -11.88
C ALA A 31 -8.49 -13.64 -12.71
N ILE A 32 -8.99 -14.85 -12.38
CA ILE A 32 -10.13 -15.48 -13.06
C ILE A 32 -11.42 -14.64 -13.00
N LYS A 33 -11.57 -13.77 -11.99
CA LYS A 33 -12.74 -12.89 -11.86
C LYS A 33 -12.81 -11.86 -12.99
N ALA A 34 -11.70 -11.57 -13.66
CA ALA A 34 -11.66 -10.72 -14.85
C ALA A 34 -12.64 -11.21 -15.95
N LEU A 35 -12.82 -12.53 -16.07
CA LEU A 35 -13.74 -13.14 -17.03
C LEU A 35 -15.19 -12.67 -16.85
N ALA A 36 -15.63 -12.50 -15.61
CA ALA A 36 -16.98 -12.03 -15.31
C ALA A 36 -17.25 -10.60 -15.83
N TYR A 37 -16.18 -9.82 -16.06
CA TYR A 37 -16.24 -8.47 -16.59
C TYR A 37 -15.85 -8.40 -18.08
N GLY A 38 -15.43 -9.52 -18.68
CA GLY A 38 -14.92 -9.57 -20.05
C GLY A 38 -13.64 -8.75 -20.24
N ILE A 39 -12.75 -8.76 -19.24
CA ILE A 39 -11.47 -8.02 -19.25
C ILE A 39 -10.30 -9.00 -19.11
N GLU A 40 -9.09 -8.54 -19.43
CA GLU A 40 -7.87 -9.34 -19.28
C GLU A 40 -7.56 -9.57 -17.80
N GLY A 41 -7.21 -10.81 -17.44
CA GLY A 41 -6.83 -11.21 -16.09
C GLY A 41 -5.48 -11.90 -16.10
N ILE A 42 -4.51 -11.40 -15.33
CA ILE A 42 -3.15 -11.92 -15.24
C ILE A 42 -2.87 -12.27 -13.79
N GLN A 43 -2.43 -13.50 -13.51
CA GLN A 43 -1.86 -13.86 -12.21
C GLN A 43 -0.34 -13.84 -12.32
N VAL A 44 0.31 -13.22 -11.34
CA VAL A 44 1.76 -12.99 -11.32
C VAL A 44 2.29 -13.35 -9.94
N ASP A 45 3.51 -13.88 -9.89
CA ASP A 45 4.29 -13.95 -8.67
C ASP A 45 4.59 -12.52 -8.19
N GLY A 46 3.87 -12.08 -7.16
CA GLY A 46 4.00 -10.75 -6.59
C GLY A 46 5.33 -10.51 -5.87
N ASN A 47 6.09 -11.57 -5.60
CA ASN A 47 7.42 -11.48 -5.01
C ASN A 47 8.54 -11.51 -6.08
N ASP A 48 8.20 -11.55 -7.37
CA ASP A 48 9.17 -11.42 -8.45
C ASP A 48 9.11 -10.01 -9.06
N PHE A 49 10.16 -9.22 -8.83
CA PHE A 49 10.26 -7.86 -9.35
C PHE A 49 10.12 -7.79 -10.88
N PHE A 50 10.76 -8.70 -11.61
CA PHE A 50 10.76 -8.67 -13.07
C PHE A 50 9.42 -9.13 -13.64
N ALA A 51 8.79 -10.15 -13.03
CA ALA A 51 7.46 -10.60 -13.44
C ALA A 51 6.41 -9.50 -13.21
N MET A 52 6.46 -8.82 -12.06
CA MET A 52 5.57 -7.69 -11.78
C MET A 52 5.82 -6.52 -12.73
N TYR A 53 7.08 -6.18 -13.00
CA TYR A 53 7.42 -5.12 -13.95
C TYR A 53 6.85 -5.42 -15.34
N GLU A 54 7.09 -6.62 -15.85
CA GLU A 54 6.62 -7.04 -17.17
C GLU A 54 5.09 -7.05 -17.26
N ALA A 55 4.40 -7.61 -16.26
CA ALA A 55 2.94 -7.64 -16.24
C ALA A 55 2.33 -6.23 -16.22
N VAL A 56 2.94 -5.29 -15.49
CA VAL A 56 2.51 -3.89 -15.48
C VAL A 56 2.79 -3.22 -16.84
N GLN A 57 3.96 -3.42 -17.44
CA GLN A 57 4.28 -2.87 -18.76
C GLN A 57 3.30 -3.35 -19.83
N GLN A 58 3.08 -4.66 -19.92
CA GLN A 58 2.11 -5.24 -20.87
C GLN A 58 0.69 -4.73 -20.63
N SER A 59 0.30 -4.58 -19.37
CA SER A 59 -1.02 -4.02 -19.02
C SER A 59 -1.14 -2.56 -19.43
N ILE A 60 -0.10 -1.75 -19.25
CA ILE A 60 -0.04 -0.34 -19.68
C ILE A 60 -0.19 -0.25 -21.20
N GLU A 61 0.57 -1.04 -21.96
CA GLU A 61 0.46 -1.08 -23.42
C GLU A 61 -0.96 -1.49 -23.88
N HIS A 62 -1.54 -2.50 -23.22
CA HIS A 62 -2.90 -2.95 -23.49
C HIS A 62 -3.93 -1.85 -23.28
N ILE A 63 -3.91 -1.17 -22.12
CA ILE A 63 -4.88 -0.11 -21.82
C ILE A 63 -4.69 1.11 -22.74
N GLN A 64 -3.44 1.46 -23.09
CA GLN A 64 -3.12 2.57 -23.99
C GLN A 64 -3.56 2.31 -25.42
N SER A 65 -3.55 1.04 -25.85
CA SER A 65 -4.10 0.62 -27.15
C SER A 65 -5.63 0.65 -27.21
N GLY A 66 -6.30 1.08 -26.13
CA GLY A 66 -7.76 1.20 -26.08
C GLY A 66 -8.47 -0.16 -26.02
N LYS A 67 -7.80 -1.21 -25.56
CA LYS A 67 -8.41 -2.55 -25.40
C LYS A 67 -9.23 -2.69 -24.13
N GLY A 68 -9.23 -1.68 -23.27
CA GLY A 68 -9.94 -1.66 -22.00
C GLY A 68 -9.06 -2.10 -20.83
N PRO A 69 -9.65 -2.25 -19.64
CA PRO A 69 -8.87 -2.45 -18.42
C PRO A 69 -8.26 -3.84 -18.32
N VAL A 70 -7.30 -3.99 -17.41
CA VAL A 70 -6.62 -5.25 -17.05
C VAL A 70 -6.69 -5.45 -15.55
N LEU A 71 -6.87 -6.69 -15.10
CA LEU A 71 -6.76 -7.11 -13.71
C LEU A 71 -5.48 -7.93 -13.52
N ILE A 72 -4.57 -7.46 -12.68
CA ILE A 72 -3.40 -8.19 -12.22
C ILE A 72 -3.67 -8.70 -10.80
N GLU A 73 -3.56 -10.00 -10.58
CA GLU A 73 -3.42 -10.60 -9.26
C GLU A 73 -1.93 -10.83 -8.97
N ALA A 74 -1.39 -10.06 -8.03
CA ALA A 74 -0.04 -10.24 -7.52
C ALA A 74 -0.09 -11.15 -6.28
N VAL A 75 0.30 -12.41 -6.45
CA VAL A 75 0.31 -13.40 -5.36
C VAL A 75 1.53 -13.16 -4.49
N THR A 76 1.33 -12.77 -3.25
CA THR A 76 2.38 -12.37 -2.30
C THR A 76 1.98 -12.75 -0.87
N TYR A 77 2.70 -12.27 0.13
CA TYR A 77 2.45 -12.56 1.54
C TYR A 77 2.73 -11.36 2.44
N ARG A 78 1.84 -11.13 3.42
CA ARG A 78 2.03 -10.06 4.41
C ARG A 78 2.92 -10.56 5.54
N LYS A 79 4.22 -10.27 5.49
CA LYS A 79 5.18 -10.67 6.54
C LYS A 79 4.81 -10.16 7.94
N GLY A 80 4.28 -8.93 8.03
CA GLY A 80 3.87 -8.31 9.29
C GLY A 80 2.43 -8.65 9.74
N ALA A 81 2.04 -8.08 10.87
CA ALA A 81 0.65 -8.02 11.32
C ALA A 81 -0.23 -7.22 10.34
N HIS A 82 -1.56 -7.35 10.44
CA HIS A 82 -2.47 -6.52 9.63
C HIS A 82 -2.29 -5.03 9.94
N THR A 83 -2.18 -4.72 11.23
CA THR A 83 -1.89 -3.39 11.78
C THR A 83 -1.14 -3.56 13.10
N THR A 84 -0.72 -2.46 13.74
CA THR A 84 -0.06 -2.49 15.05
C THR A 84 -0.94 -3.02 16.19
N SER A 85 -2.26 -3.09 16.00
CA SER A 85 -3.22 -3.62 16.98
C SER A 85 -3.61 -5.09 16.73
N ASP A 86 -3.04 -5.73 15.71
CA ASP A 86 -3.34 -7.10 15.30
C ASP A 86 -2.27 -8.10 15.78
N ASP A 87 -2.69 -9.34 16.02
CA ASP A 87 -1.82 -10.43 16.46
C ASP A 87 -1.89 -11.62 15.46
N PRO A 88 -0.89 -11.75 14.56
CA PRO A 88 -0.77 -12.85 13.59
C PRO A 88 -0.92 -14.24 14.20
N THR A 89 -0.38 -14.42 15.41
CA THR A 89 -0.15 -15.76 15.99
C THR A 89 -1.44 -16.49 16.30
N LYS A 90 -2.58 -15.79 16.24
CA LYS A 90 -3.92 -16.33 16.45
C LYS A 90 -4.51 -17.01 15.22
N TYR A 91 -4.00 -16.73 14.02
CA TYR A 91 -4.61 -17.20 12.77
C TYR A 91 -3.60 -17.61 11.70
N ARG A 92 -2.29 -17.51 12.00
CA ARG A 92 -1.19 -17.91 11.13
C ARG A 92 -0.24 -18.87 11.81
N THR A 93 0.43 -19.71 11.02
CA THR A 93 1.44 -20.64 11.54
C THR A 93 2.84 -20.15 11.22
N LYS A 94 3.81 -20.47 12.09
CA LYS A 94 5.21 -20.14 11.84
C LYS A 94 5.75 -20.86 10.62
N GLU A 95 5.25 -22.07 10.37
CA GLU A 95 5.63 -22.88 9.22
C GLU A 95 5.23 -22.19 7.90
N GLU A 96 4.05 -21.58 7.83
CA GLU A 96 3.65 -20.83 6.63
C GLU A 96 4.51 -19.58 6.45
N GLU A 97 4.82 -18.86 7.54
CA GLU A 97 5.65 -17.65 7.49
C GLU A 97 7.05 -17.97 6.98
N LEU A 98 7.65 -19.06 7.49
CA LEU A 98 8.97 -19.54 7.06
C LEU A 98 8.98 -20.02 5.61
N GLU A 99 7.86 -20.55 5.09
CA GLU A 99 7.77 -20.93 3.68
C GLU A 99 7.78 -19.69 2.79
N TRP A 100 6.99 -18.66 3.14
CA TRP A 100 6.94 -17.41 2.39
C TRP A 100 8.24 -16.61 2.49
N ASP A 101 8.96 -16.67 3.61
CA ASP A 101 10.26 -16.05 3.80
C ASP A 101 11.30 -16.51 2.76
N LYS A 102 11.20 -17.76 2.27
CA LYS A 102 12.10 -18.27 1.21
C LYS A 102 11.95 -17.51 -0.11
N THR A 103 10.81 -16.86 -0.30
CA THR A 103 10.45 -16.14 -1.53
C THR A 103 10.54 -14.62 -1.36
N ASP A 104 11.22 -14.13 -0.33
CA ASP A 104 11.34 -12.69 -0.08
C ASP A 104 11.82 -11.93 -1.35
N PRO A 105 11.05 -10.93 -1.82
CA PRO A 105 11.33 -10.24 -3.07
C PRO A 105 12.67 -9.48 -3.05
N LEU A 106 13.06 -8.92 -1.89
CA LEU A 106 14.31 -8.18 -1.76
C LEU A 106 15.49 -9.13 -1.83
N ASP A 107 15.42 -10.27 -1.14
CA ASP A 107 16.50 -11.27 -1.20
C ASP A 107 16.63 -11.88 -2.59
N ARG A 108 15.52 -12.15 -3.28
CA ARG A 108 15.54 -12.65 -4.68
C ARG A 108 16.21 -11.65 -5.61
N LEU A 109 15.79 -10.39 -5.57
CA LEU A 109 16.33 -9.34 -6.42
C LEU A 109 17.81 -9.08 -6.10
N ARG A 110 18.16 -8.99 -4.82
CA ARG A 110 19.53 -8.78 -4.34
C ARG A 110 20.47 -9.86 -4.87
N LYS A 111 20.12 -11.14 -4.69
CA LYS A 111 20.91 -12.27 -5.20
C LYS A 111 21.09 -12.17 -6.71
N TYR A 112 20.01 -11.92 -7.45
CA TYR A 112 20.10 -11.74 -8.91
C TYR A 112 21.06 -10.62 -9.31
N LEU A 113 20.99 -9.46 -8.66
CA LEU A 113 21.85 -8.31 -9.01
C LEU A 113 23.32 -8.55 -8.66
N ILE A 114 23.61 -9.20 -7.51
CA ILE A 114 24.96 -9.60 -7.12
C ILE A 114 25.53 -10.62 -8.11
N ASP A 115 24.75 -11.64 -8.47
CA ASP A 115 25.15 -12.67 -9.44
C ASP A 115 25.45 -12.08 -10.83
N LYS A 116 24.79 -10.96 -11.18
CA LYS A 116 25.04 -10.21 -12.42
C LYS A 116 26.19 -9.20 -12.32
N GLY A 117 26.79 -9.02 -11.13
CA GLY A 117 27.81 -8.00 -10.89
C GLY A 117 27.29 -6.56 -11.00
N LEU A 118 25.98 -6.38 -10.88
CA LEU A 118 25.31 -5.07 -10.94
C LEU A 118 25.16 -4.42 -9.56
N PHE A 119 25.40 -5.20 -8.51
CA PHE A 119 25.26 -4.78 -7.12
C PHE A 119 26.24 -5.52 -6.22
N SER A 120 26.48 -5.02 -5.01
CA SER A 120 27.36 -5.63 -4.01
C SER A 120 26.85 -5.41 -2.59
N GLU A 121 27.31 -6.24 -1.66
CA GLU A 121 27.00 -6.08 -0.22
C GLU A 121 27.50 -4.73 0.34
N GLU A 122 28.61 -4.21 -0.20
CA GLU A 122 29.11 -2.88 0.19
C GLU A 122 28.17 -1.77 -0.28
N GLN A 123 27.62 -1.87 -1.49
CA GLN A 123 26.63 -0.92 -2.00
C GLN A 123 25.33 -0.99 -1.20
N GLU A 124 24.89 -2.19 -0.82
CA GLU A 124 23.74 -2.38 0.06
C GLU A 124 23.93 -1.73 1.43
N ALA A 125 25.07 -1.98 2.08
CA ALA A 125 25.39 -1.39 3.38
C ALA A 125 25.40 0.15 3.33
N LYS A 126 25.94 0.74 2.26
CA LYS A 126 25.91 2.19 2.03
C LYS A 126 24.48 2.71 1.87
N LEU A 127 23.66 2.06 1.04
CA LEU A 127 22.26 2.44 0.85
C LEU A 127 21.47 2.38 2.16
N ILE A 128 21.68 1.34 2.97
CA ILE A 128 21.02 1.21 4.28
C ILE A 128 21.41 2.38 5.20
N GLU A 129 22.70 2.74 5.25
CA GLU A 129 23.17 3.86 6.07
C GLU A 129 22.60 5.21 5.58
N GLU A 130 22.56 5.42 4.27
CA GLU A 130 22.00 6.61 3.63
C GLU A 130 20.51 6.76 3.94
N TYR A 131 19.70 5.72 3.70
CA TYR A 131 18.27 5.76 3.97
C TYR A 131 17.96 5.86 5.45
N LYS A 132 18.79 5.30 6.33
CA LYS A 132 18.61 5.48 7.78
C LYS A 132 18.74 6.95 8.18
N LYS A 133 19.76 7.65 7.67
CA LYS A 133 19.94 9.09 7.93
C LYS A 133 18.79 9.92 7.38
N GLU A 134 18.27 9.54 6.21
CA GLU A 134 17.11 10.19 5.61
C GLU A 134 15.84 10.01 6.45
N ILE A 135 15.54 8.77 6.86
CA ILE A 135 14.39 8.45 7.72
C ILE A 135 14.50 9.19 9.06
N ASP A 136 15.68 9.19 9.70
CA ASP A 136 15.89 9.90 10.97
C ASP A 136 15.65 11.41 10.82
N ARG A 137 16.11 12.01 9.71
CA ARG A 137 15.88 13.42 9.39
C ARG A 137 14.39 13.72 9.20
N GLU A 138 13.69 12.92 8.39
CA GLU A 138 12.26 13.09 8.12
C GLU A 138 11.41 12.89 9.38
N PHE A 139 11.79 11.96 10.24
CA PHE A 139 11.13 11.74 11.53
C PHE A 139 11.24 12.99 12.42
N ILE A 140 12.44 13.55 12.56
CA ILE A 140 12.66 14.79 13.32
C ILE A 140 11.88 15.95 12.72
N GLU A 141 11.82 16.07 11.39
CA GLU A 141 11.04 17.10 10.72
C GLU A 141 9.54 16.94 11.00
N ALA A 142 9.02 15.71 10.96
CA ALA A 142 7.63 15.40 11.26
C ALA A 142 7.28 15.68 12.74
N GLU A 143 8.16 15.34 13.69
CA GLU A 143 7.96 15.64 15.11
C GLU A 143 7.97 17.14 15.41
N ASN A 144 8.76 17.91 14.65
CA ASN A 144 8.82 19.37 14.77
C ASN A 144 7.76 20.07 13.91
N TYR A 145 6.92 19.34 13.18
CA TYR A 145 5.86 19.92 12.39
C TYR A 145 4.84 20.60 13.31
N LYS A 146 4.45 21.83 12.94
CA LYS A 146 3.51 22.60 13.75
C LYS A 146 2.15 21.90 13.76
N ALA A 147 1.46 21.97 14.89
CA ALA A 147 0.07 21.54 14.95
C ALA A 147 -0.75 22.20 13.85
N TYR A 148 -1.63 21.42 13.22
CA TYR A 148 -2.55 21.95 12.22
C TYR A 148 -3.39 23.09 12.83
N PRO A 149 -3.54 24.23 12.13
CA PRO A 149 -4.44 25.29 12.56
C PRO A 149 -5.85 24.75 12.81
N LEU A 150 -6.53 25.27 13.83
CA LEU A 150 -7.91 24.89 14.12
C LEU A 150 -8.82 25.03 12.89
N GLU A 151 -8.62 26.09 12.11
CA GLU A 151 -9.36 26.39 10.88
C GLU A 151 -9.38 25.22 9.89
N ASP A 152 -8.31 24.42 9.83
CA ASP A 152 -8.21 23.28 8.91
C ASP A 152 -9.27 22.21 9.18
N THR A 153 -9.81 22.13 10.40
CA THR A 153 -10.93 21.24 10.75
C THR A 153 -12.20 21.58 9.97
N PHE A 154 -12.38 22.85 9.57
CA PHE A 154 -13.58 23.34 8.91
C PHE A 154 -13.35 23.65 7.43
N LYS A 155 -12.18 24.20 7.11
CA LYS A 155 -11.84 24.79 5.81
C LYS A 155 -11.95 23.84 4.64
N TYR A 156 -11.51 22.59 4.80
CA TYR A 156 -11.41 21.64 3.68
C TYR A 156 -12.66 20.77 3.48
N MET A 157 -13.75 21.07 4.21
CA MET A 157 -15.02 20.35 4.05
C MET A 157 -15.75 20.70 2.75
N TYR A 158 -15.58 21.93 2.26
CA TYR A 158 -16.17 22.44 1.03
C TYR A 158 -15.15 23.36 0.31
N VAL A 159 -15.35 23.59 -1.00
CA VAL A 159 -14.51 24.53 -1.77
C VAL A 159 -14.56 25.93 -1.14
N GLU A 160 -15.76 26.35 -0.75
CA GLU A 160 -15.98 27.54 0.05
C GLU A 160 -16.61 27.13 1.38
N MET A 161 -16.07 27.65 2.49
CA MET A 161 -16.60 27.33 3.81
C MET A 161 -18.04 27.85 3.93
N LEU A 162 -18.97 26.93 4.18
CA LEU A 162 -20.38 27.24 4.37
C LEU A 162 -20.58 28.08 5.64
N GLU A 163 -21.67 28.86 5.68
CA GLU A 163 -21.94 29.77 6.79
C GLU A 163 -22.08 29.05 8.13
N ASP A 164 -22.73 27.89 8.15
CA ASP A 164 -22.87 27.08 9.37
C ASP A 164 -21.51 26.55 9.87
N LEU A 165 -20.56 26.27 8.97
CA LEU A 165 -19.21 25.87 9.36
C LEU A 165 -18.40 27.04 9.92
N LYS A 166 -18.57 28.25 9.37
CA LYS A 166 -17.97 29.46 9.96
C LYS A 166 -18.51 29.71 11.36
N GLN A 167 -19.83 29.53 11.56
CA GLN A 167 -20.46 29.66 12.88
C GLN A 167 -19.88 28.64 13.86
N GLN A 168 -19.79 27.36 13.46
CA GLN A 168 -19.20 26.30 14.29
C GLN A 168 -17.73 26.59 14.62
N GLN A 169 -16.94 27.09 13.68
CA GLN A 169 -15.56 27.50 13.93
C GLN A 169 -15.49 28.59 15.00
N VAL A 170 -16.29 29.67 14.85
CA VAL A 170 -16.33 30.77 15.81
C VAL A 170 -16.78 30.30 17.20
N GLU A 171 -17.76 29.39 17.27
CA GLU A 171 -18.21 28.80 18.54
C GLU A 171 -17.12 27.95 19.19
N HIS A 172 -16.37 27.17 18.40
CA HIS A 172 -15.26 26.37 18.92
C HIS A 172 -14.11 27.24 19.43
N GLU A 173 -13.76 28.30 18.70
CA GLU A 173 -12.77 29.29 19.15
C GLU A 173 -13.18 29.95 20.48
N LYS A 174 -14.47 30.29 20.64
CA LYS A 174 -15.01 30.81 21.90
C LYS A 174 -14.89 29.78 23.02
N PHE A 175 -15.20 28.51 22.75
CA PHE A 175 -15.08 27.43 23.73
C PHE A 175 -13.63 27.23 24.19
N LEU A 176 -12.67 27.22 23.28
CA LEU A 176 -11.25 27.08 23.62
C LEU A 176 -10.76 28.23 24.51
N LYS A 177 -11.09 29.48 24.15
CA LYS A 177 -10.77 30.66 24.98
C LYS A 177 -11.40 30.59 26.37
N TRP A 178 -12.66 30.15 26.46
CA TRP A 178 -13.34 29.94 27.74
C TRP A 178 -12.68 28.85 28.59
N LYS A 179 -12.21 27.77 27.97
CA LYS A 179 -11.54 26.65 28.64
C LYS A 179 -10.17 27.07 29.19
N GLU A 180 -9.38 27.78 28.39
CA GLU A 180 -8.07 28.31 28.79
C GLU A 180 -8.17 29.27 29.97
N ALA A 181 -9.17 30.15 30.00
CA ALA A 181 -9.37 31.10 31.10
C ALA A 181 -9.75 30.46 32.45
N ARG A 182 -10.01 29.15 32.48
CA ARG A 182 -10.45 28.40 33.68
C ARG A 182 -9.51 27.27 34.09
N GLN A 183 -8.43 27.05 33.32
CA GLN A 183 -7.30 26.21 33.72
C GLN A 183 -6.22 27.08 34.38
#